data_AF-A0A1W1VZE7-F1
#
_entry.id   AF-A0A1W1VZE7-F1
#
_cell.length_a   1.000
_cell.length_b   1.000
_cell.length_c   1.000
_cell.angle_alpha   90.00
_cell.angle_beta   90.00
_cell.angle_gamma   90.00
#
_symmetry.space_group_name_H-M   'P 1'
#
loop_
_entity.id
_entity.type
_entity.pdbx_description
1 polymer ?
#
loop_
_entity_poly.entity_id
_entity_poly.type
_entity_poly.pdbx_seq_one_letter_code
_entity_poly.pdbx_strand_id
1 'polypeptide(L)'
;MEELTQSLVPLVSENGMDWMFSNCSVTAQRGALDWKGRFREATLPVLNELYDSVASGKEAERTIQRGSTPNYRQELEVELKEVRESELWQTGATVRQLRSLKKTQEADA
;
A
#
# COMPACT_ATOMS: atom_id res chain seq x y z
N MET A 1 6.35 1.18 -5.61
CA MET A 1 5.24 1.88 -4.93
C MET A 1 4.88 3.21 -5.59
N GLU A 2 5.83 3.89 -6.24
CA GLU A 2 5.56 5.19 -6.88
C GLU A 2 4.59 5.12 -8.06
N GLU A 3 4.74 4.15 -8.98
CA GLU A 3 3.81 4.00 -10.11
C GLU A 3 2.35 3.82 -9.63
N LEU A 4 2.12 2.88 -8.71
CA LEU A 4 0.80 2.68 -8.14
C LEU A 4 0.23 3.98 -7.52
N THR A 5 0.99 4.63 -6.65
CA THR A 5 0.45 5.74 -5.83
C THR A 5 0.46 7.11 -6.51
N GLN A 6 1.39 7.36 -7.42
CA GLN A 6 1.58 8.68 -8.04
C GLN A 6 1.00 8.78 -9.45
N SER A 7 0.80 7.65 -10.16
CA SER A 7 0.18 7.67 -11.48
C SER A 7 -1.11 6.84 -11.54
N LEU A 8 -1.08 5.56 -11.17
CA LEU A 8 -2.21 4.66 -11.42
C LEU A 8 -3.42 4.98 -10.54
N VAL A 9 -3.24 5.18 -9.23
CA VAL A 9 -4.35 5.48 -8.31
C VAL A 9 -5.11 6.75 -8.72
N PRO A 10 -4.46 7.89 -9.03
CA PRO A 10 -5.15 9.06 -9.55
C PRO A 10 -5.97 8.78 -10.82
N LEU A 11 -5.38 8.09 -11.80
CA LEU A 11 -6.04 7.79 -13.08
C LEU A 11 -7.23 6.82 -12.92
N VAL A 12 -7.09 5.82 -12.04
CA VAL A 12 -8.19 4.90 -11.71
C VAL A 12 -9.31 5.64 -10.97
N SER A 13 -8.98 6.58 -10.10
CA SER A 13 -9.98 7.40 -9.41
C SER A 13 -10.77 8.30 -10.35
N GLU A 14 -10.13 8.80 -11.41
CA GLU A 14 -10.76 9.67 -12.40
C GLU A 14 -11.56 8.89 -13.46
N ASN A 15 -11.00 7.79 -13.97
CA ASN A 15 -11.51 7.12 -15.17
C ASN A 15 -12.00 5.68 -14.93
N GLY A 16 -11.73 5.09 -13.77
CA GLY A 16 -12.05 3.68 -13.48
C GLY A 16 -10.94 2.70 -13.86
N MET A 17 -11.09 1.46 -13.37
CA MET A 17 -10.08 0.39 -13.51
C MET A 17 -10.05 -0.22 -14.92
N ASP A 18 -11.20 -0.28 -15.59
CA ASP A 18 -11.33 -0.77 -16.96
C ASP A 18 -10.64 0.17 -17.95
N TRP A 19 -10.80 1.48 -17.78
CA TRP A 19 -10.04 2.49 -18.54
C TRP A 19 -8.53 2.33 -18.32
N MET A 20 -8.09 2.14 -17.08
CA MET A 20 -6.67 1.93 -16.79
C MET A 20 -6.13 0.72 -17.54
N PHE A 21 -6.83 -0.42 -17.50
CA PHE A 21 -6.42 -1.61 -18.24
C PHE A 21 -6.39 -1.38 -19.76
N SER A 22 -7.39 -0.72 -20.35
CA SER A 22 -7.41 -0.48 -21.80
C SER A 22 -6.26 0.40 -22.28
N ASN A 23 -5.71 1.24 -21.40
CA ASN A 23 -4.58 2.12 -21.70
C ASN A 23 -3.20 1.52 -21.34
N CYS A 24 -3.16 0.31 -20.79
CA CYS A 24 -1.92 -0.43 -20.58
C CYS A 24 -1.50 -1.24 -21.81
N SER A 25 -0.23 -1.66 -21.86
CA SER A 25 0.25 -2.58 -22.90
C SER A 25 -0.43 -3.95 -22.83
N VAL A 26 -0.44 -4.69 -23.94
CA VAL A 26 -0.99 -6.05 -24.00
C VAL A 26 -0.36 -6.95 -22.93
N THR A 27 0.95 -6.86 -22.68
CA THR A 27 1.63 -7.63 -21.64
C THR A 27 1.07 -7.34 -20.25
N ALA A 28 0.85 -6.07 -19.91
CA ALA A 28 0.29 -5.68 -18.62
C ALA A 28 -1.18 -6.09 -18.49
N GLN A 29 -1.97 -5.95 -19.56
CA GLN A 29 -3.36 -6.40 -19.60
C GLN A 29 -3.49 -7.90 -19.35
N ARG A 30 -2.71 -8.73 -20.07
CA ARG A 30 -2.73 -10.19 -19.90
C ARG A 30 -2.25 -10.60 -18.51
N GLY A 31 -1.18 -9.97 -18.03
CA GLY A 31 -0.70 -10.17 -16.65
C GLY A 31 -1.81 -9.94 -15.62
N ALA A 32 -2.50 -8.80 -15.69
CA ALA A 32 -3.55 -8.48 -14.73
C ALA A 32 -4.79 -9.37 -14.87
N LEU A 33 -5.34 -9.51 -16.09
CA LEU A 33 -6.60 -10.21 -16.34
C LEU A 33 -6.50 -11.72 -16.13
N ASP A 34 -5.36 -12.32 -16.47
CA ASP A 34 -5.18 -13.77 -16.36
C ASP A 34 -4.87 -14.20 -14.92
N TRP A 35 -4.25 -13.32 -14.12
CA TRP A 35 -3.83 -13.64 -12.75
C TRP A 35 -4.80 -13.16 -11.66
N LYS A 36 -5.68 -12.20 -11.91
CA LYS A 36 -6.58 -11.64 -10.87
C LYS A 36 -7.38 -12.71 -10.13
N GLY A 37 -7.83 -13.77 -10.81
CA GLY A 37 -8.59 -14.86 -10.20
C GLY A 37 -7.74 -15.66 -9.20
N ARG A 38 -6.50 -15.98 -9.58
CA ARG A 38 -5.55 -16.72 -8.75
C ARG A 38 -5.16 -15.94 -7.50
N PHE A 39 -4.89 -14.64 -7.64
CA PHE A 39 -4.61 -13.78 -6.49
C PHE A 39 -5.83 -13.65 -5.57
N ARG A 40 -7.04 -13.55 -6.14
CA ARG A 40 -8.27 -13.57 -5.35
C ARG A 40 -8.39 -14.86 -4.56
N GLU A 41 -8.22 -16.02 -5.17
CA GLU A 41 -8.31 -17.31 -4.48
C GLU A 41 -7.30 -17.44 -3.33
N ALA A 42 -6.07 -16.97 -3.54
CA ALA A 42 -5.04 -17.01 -2.51
C ALA A 42 -5.31 -16.04 -1.33
N THR A 43 -5.93 -14.88 -1.60
CA THR A 43 -6.12 -13.83 -0.59
C THR A 43 -7.49 -13.86 0.08
N LEU A 44 -8.51 -14.40 -0.59
CA LEU A 44 -9.89 -14.42 -0.11
C LEU A 44 -10.08 -15.09 1.26
N PRO A 45 -9.44 -16.23 1.59
CA PRO A 45 -9.59 -16.84 2.92
C PRO A 45 -9.13 -15.91 4.05
N VAL A 46 -7.99 -15.24 3.86
CA VAL A 46 -7.43 -14.29 4.83
C VAL A 46 -8.34 -13.06 4.97
N LEU A 47 -8.87 -12.56 3.86
CA LEU A 47 -9.82 -11.44 3.89
C LEU A 47 -11.12 -11.82 4.60
N ASN A 48 -11.66 -13.01 4.34
CA ASN A 48 -12.87 -13.48 5.02
C ASN A 48 -12.65 -13.60 6.54
N GLU A 49 -11.52 -14.16 6.97
CA GLU A 49 -11.15 -14.22 8.39
C GLU A 49 -11.09 -12.82 9.02
N LEU A 50 -10.49 -11.85 8.32
CA LEU A 50 -10.45 -10.46 8.77
C LEU A 50 -11.86 -9.85 8.89
N TYR A 51 -12.72 -10.06 7.88
CA TYR A 51 -14.09 -9.56 7.92
C TYR A 51 -14.90 -10.18 9.06
N ASP A 52 -14.77 -11.48 9.32
CA ASP A 52 -15.44 -12.16 10.43
C ASP A 52 -14.92 -11.64 11.79
N SER A 53 -13.61 -11.40 11.91
CA SER A 53 -12.99 -10.83 13.12
C SER A 53 -13.49 -9.40 13.41
N VAL A 54 -13.64 -8.58 12.37
CA VAL A 54 -14.21 -7.23 12.49
C VAL A 54 -15.70 -7.30 12.84
N ALA A 55 -16.49 -8.10 12.13
CA ALA A 55 -17.93 -8.21 12.33
C ALA A 55 -18.29 -8.76 13.72
N SER A 56 -17.47 -9.66 14.28
CA SER A 56 -17.64 -10.19 15.63
C SER A 56 -17.16 -9.24 16.74
N GLY A 57 -16.52 -8.11 16.40
CA GLY A 57 -15.98 -7.15 17.36
C GLY A 57 -14.61 -7.52 17.95
N LYS A 58 -14.03 -8.67 17.56
CA LYS A 58 -12.73 -9.15 18.07
C LYS A 58 -11.58 -8.21 17.74
N GLU A 59 -11.54 -7.66 16.51
CA GLU A 59 -10.49 -6.68 16.15
C GLU A 59 -10.60 -5.38 16.98
N ALA A 60 -11.82 -4.95 17.31
CA ALA A 60 -12.03 -3.76 18.14
C ALA A 60 -11.55 -4.02 19.58
N GLU A 61 -11.93 -5.16 20.16
CA GLU A 61 -11.44 -5.60 21.48
C GLU A 61 -9.91 -5.65 21.52
N ARG A 62 -9.29 -6.32 20.54
CA ARG A 62 -7.83 -6.44 20.42
C ARG A 62 -7.16 -5.07 20.36
N THR A 63 -7.70 -4.15 19.55
CA THR A 63 -7.17 -2.80 19.39
C THR A 63 -7.24 -2.00 20.69
N ILE A 64 -8.38 -2.05 21.38
CA ILE A 64 -8.57 -1.35 22.66
C ILE A 64 -7.64 -1.91 23.72
N GLN A 65 -7.56 -3.24 23.85
CA GLN A 65 -6.68 -3.91 24.82
C GLN A 65 -5.22 -3.54 24.58
N ARG A 66 -4.75 -3.63 23.32
CA ARG A 66 -3.36 -3.31 22.96
C ARG A 66 -3.05 -1.83 23.17
N GLY A 67 -3.92 -0.93 22.73
CA GLY A 67 -3.73 0.51 22.85
C GLY A 67 -3.81 1.04 24.28
N SER A 68 -4.40 0.27 25.20
CA SER A 68 -4.54 0.64 26.62
C SER A 68 -3.36 0.18 27.48
N THR A 69 -2.36 -0.51 26.92
CA THR A 69 -1.19 -0.93 27.72
C THR A 69 -0.32 0.30 28.07
N PRO A 70 0.24 0.37 29.30
CA PRO A 70 1.04 1.53 29.72
C PRO A 70 2.24 1.85 28.82
N ASN A 71 2.80 0.82 28.18
CA ASN A 71 4.01 0.92 27.36
C ASN A 71 3.72 0.93 25.85
N TYR A 72 2.45 1.01 25.43
CA TYR A 72 2.05 0.86 24.02
C TYR A 72 2.87 1.74 23.06
N ARG A 73 3.12 2.99 23.45
CA ARG A 73 3.89 3.93 22.62
C ARG A 73 5.33 3.45 22.37
N GLN A 74 6.03 2.99 23.40
CA GLN A 74 7.42 2.53 23.20
C GLN A 74 7.45 1.27 22.33
N GLU A 75 6.52 0.35 22.53
CA GLU A 75 6.43 -0.88 21.73
C GLU A 75 6.09 -0.57 20.27
N LEU A 76 5.14 0.35 20.02
CA LEU A 76 4.82 0.83 18.67
C LEU A 76 6.03 1.46 17.97
N GLU A 77 6.86 2.23 18.67
CA GLU A 77 8.08 2.80 18.06
C GLU A 77 9.07 1.71 17.61
N VAL A 78 9.11 0.56 18.28
CA VAL A 78 9.92 -0.59 17.82
C VAL A 78 9.37 -1.14 16.51
N GLU A 79 8.06 -1.38 16.43
CA GLU A 79 7.38 -1.88 15.22
C GLU A 79 7.54 -0.90 14.05
N LEU A 80 7.37 0.41 14.31
CA LEU A 80 7.53 1.45 13.28
C LEU A 80 8.98 1.62 12.83
N LYS A 81 9.95 1.41 13.73
CA LYS A 81 11.37 1.44 13.39
C LYS A 81 11.71 0.31 12.42
N GLU A 82 11.21 -0.91 12.66
CA GLU A 82 11.41 -2.05 11.75
C GLU A 82 10.91 -1.73 10.34
N VAL A 83 9.69 -1.18 10.22
CA VAL A 83 9.14 -0.77 8.91
C VAL A 83 10.02 0.30 8.26
N ARG A 84 10.38 1.35 9.00
CA ARG A 84 11.19 2.47 8.49
C ARG A 84 12.57 2.04 8.01
N GLU A 85 13.18 1.10 8.72
CA GLU A 85 14.53 0.60 8.45
C GLU A 85 14.54 -0.54 7.42
N SER A 86 13.39 -1.04 7.00
CA SER A 86 13.32 -2.01 5.89
C SER A 86 13.91 -1.44 4.59
N GLU A 87 14.52 -2.31 3.79
CA GLU A 87 15.21 -1.95 2.55
C GLU A 87 14.31 -1.16 1.58
N LEU A 88 13.03 -1.53 1.49
CA LEU A 88 12.05 -0.86 0.63
C LEU A 88 11.87 0.60 1.04
N TRP A 89 11.78 0.87 2.35
CA TRP A 89 11.52 2.22 2.87
C TRP A 89 12.76 3.11 2.90
N GLN A 90 13.94 2.54 3.15
CA GLN A 90 15.22 3.25 3.00
C GLN A 90 15.44 3.67 1.55
N THR A 91 15.27 2.73 0.60
CA THR A 91 15.40 3.02 -0.84
C THR A 91 14.39 4.08 -1.28
N GLY A 92 13.14 3.95 -0.85
CA GLY A 92 12.10 4.93 -1.15
C GLY A 92 12.41 6.33 -0.61
N ALA A 93 13.06 6.46 0.55
CA ALA A 93 13.44 7.76 1.10
C ALA A 93 14.46 8.48 0.20
N THR A 94 15.51 7.78 -0.23
CA THR A 94 16.52 8.32 -1.15
C THR A 94 15.91 8.71 -2.50
N VAL A 95 15.08 7.85 -3.10
CA VAL A 95 14.43 8.14 -4.39
C VAL A 95 13.56 9.39 -4.30
N ARG A 96 12.77 9.54 -3.22
CA ARG A 96 11.94 10.73 -2.99
C ARG A 96 12.78 12.01 -2.84
N GLN A 97 13.90 11.94 -2.12
CA GLN A 97 14.81 13.07 -1.94
C GLN A 97 15.40 13.53 -3.28
N LEU A 98 15.89 12.60 -4.11
CA LEU A 98 16.46 12.91 -5.41
C LEU A 98 15.43 13.56 -6.35
N ARG A 99 14.17 13.11 -6.29
CA ARG A 99 13.07 13.71 -7.06
C ARG A 99 12.78 15.15 -6.65
N SER A 100 12.80 15.47 -5.36
CA SER A 100 12.58 16.86 -4.90
C SER A 100 13.69 17.80 -5.37
N LEU A 101 14.95 17.33 -5.38
CA LEU A 101 16.09 18.13 -5.87
C LEU A 101 15.93 18.48 -7.35
N LYS A 102 15.46 17.52 -8.18
CA LYS A 102 15.20 17.77 -9.60
C LYS A 102 14.08 18.79 -9.82
N LYS A 103 12.99 18.73 -9.05
CA LYS A 103 11.90 19.72 -9.14
C LYS A 103 12.35 21.14 -8.79
N THR A 104 13.26 21.29 -7.83
CA THR A 104 13.83 22.60 -7.48
C THR A 104 14.72 23.12 -8.61
N GLN A 105 15.56 22.27 -9.21
CA GLN A 105 16.42 22.66 -10.34
C GLN A 105 15.64 23.04 -11.61
N GLU A 106 14.51 22.39 -11.90
CA GLU A 106 13.64 22.74 -13.03
C GLU A 106 12.81 24.01 -12.79
N ALA A 107 12.58 24.41 -11.53
CA ALA A 107 11.87 25.64 -11.18
C ALA A 107 12.79 26.88 -11.18
N ASP A 108 14.10 26.67 -11.00
CA ASP A 108 15.13 27.71 -10.98
C ASP A 108 15.80 27.93 -12.36
N ALA A 109 15.37 27.21 -13.40
CA ALA A 109 15.84 27.29 -14.79
C ALA A 109 14.78 27.87 -15.74
#